data_AF-A0A9E2E094-F1
#
_entry.id   AF-A0A9E2E094-F1
#
_cell.length_a   1.000
_cell.length_b   1.000
_cell.length_c   1.000
_cell.angle_alpha   90.00
_cell.angle_beta   90.00
_cell.angle_gamma   90.00
#
_symmetry.space_group_name_H-M   'P 1'
#
loop_
_entity.id
_entity.type
_entity.pdbx_description
1 polymer ?
#
loop_
_entity_poly.entity_id
_entity_poly.type
_entity_poly.pdbx_seq_one_letter_code
_entity_poly.pdbx_strand_id
1 'polypeptide(L)'
;MKILKQISITTIAVIISMTGIYGGYTLFADDTKYDSFLEESSFYSAQSAYHSGMNDLFNDKISKVTTIVDGGDGFLANKNFNAPGGTDNKSYKEKCGDENVSTLCVALEAMDLYLVYLGYIEGMYGAIEDAPTIEEALRKTTQRNDAIEDEADNARRVMEATVKAYDEFRMAYPVHKKFEETIKNLTKYKLLLKDVRNEASHFPEEFIDTTSKDCE
;
A
#
# COMPACT_ATOMS: atom_id res chain seq x y z
N MET A 1 -23.60 30.96 43.74
CA MET A 1 -22.17 31.04 43.35
C MET A 1 -21.52 29.69 43.02
N LYS A 2 -21.82 28.58 43.73
CA LYS A 2 -21.21 27.26 43.45
C LYS A 2 -21.57 26.66 42.07
N ILE A 3 -22.80 26.87 41.61
CA ILE A 3 -23.30 26.34 40.32
C ILE A 3 -22.59 27.01 39.13
N LEU A 4 -22.46 28.34 39.15
CA LEU A 4 -21.74 29.09 38.11
C LEU A 4 -20.27 28.66 38.02
N LYS A 5 -19.61 28.40 39.15
CA LYS A 5 -18.21 27.91 39.18
C LYS A 5 -18.08 26.52 38.56
N GLN A 6 -19.05 25.63 38.77
CA GLN A 6 -19.04 24.30 38.15
C GLN A 6 -19.28 24.40 36.64
N ILE A 7 -20.24 25.19 36.19
CA ILE A 7 -20.50 25.41 34.75
C ILE A 7 -19.25 25.94 34.05
N SER A 8 -18.57 26.95 34.62
CA SER A 8 -17.34 27.50 34.03
C SER A 8 -16.20 26.49 33.91
N ILE A 9 -16.03 25.61 34.90
CA ILE A 9 -14.98 24.58 34.87
C ILE A 9 -15.28 23.55 33.78
N THR A 10 -16.53 23.11 33.64
CA THR A 10 -16.92 22.14 32.60
C THR A 10 -16.77 22.73 31.20
N THR A 11 -17.15 23.99 30.98
CA THR A 11 -16.99 24.66 29.68
C THR A 11 -15.52 24.82 29.30
N ILE A 12 -14.64 25.19 30.24
CA ILE A 12 -13.20 25.30 29.97
C ILE A 12 -12.60 23.92 29.66
N ALA A 13 -13.00 22.88 30.38
CA ALA A 13 -12.55 21.51 30.12
C ALA A 13 -12.95 21.04 28.70
N VAL A 14 -14.20 21.31 28.28
CA VAL A 14 -14.70 20.98 26.94
C VAL A 14 -13.96 21.76 25.85
N ILE A 15 -13.66 23.03 26.07
CA ILE A 15 -12.88 23.84 25.11
C ILE A 15 -11.46 23.26 25.00
N ILE A 16 -10.80 22.92 26.11
CA ILE A 16 -9.44 22.36 26.08
C ILE A 16 -9.43 20.99 25.40
N SER A 17 -10.41 20.11 25.65
CA SER A 17 -10.49 18.83 24.95
C SER A 17 -10.85 19.00 23.48
N MET A 18 -11.78 19.89 23.11
CA MET A 18 -12.04 20.20 21.69
C MET A 18 -10.80 20.76 20.99
N THR A 19 -10.06 21.67 21.63
CA THR A 19 -8.86 22.29 21.01
C THR A 19 -7.68 21.31 20.98
N GLY A 20 -7.54 20.41 21.95
CA GLY A 20 -6.51 19.38 21.97
C GLY A 20 -6.78 18.26 20.95
N ILE A 21 -8.06 17.89 20.76
CA ILE A 21 -8.49 16.94 19.74
C ILE A 21 -8.32 17.59 18.36
N TYR A 22 -8.90 18.77 18.09
CA TYR A 22 -8.73 19.48 16.81
C TYR A 22 -7.27 19.83 16.49
N GLY A 23 -6.51 20.32 17.47
CA GLY A 23 -5.11 20.68 17.30
C GLY A 23 -4.20 19.48 17.04
N GLY A 24 -4.57 18.31 17.55
CA GLY A 24 -3.94 17.03 17.22
C GLY A 24 -4.18 16.67 15.75
N TYR A 25 -5.41 16.79 15.24
CA TYR A 25 -5.75 16.48 13.85
C TYR A 25 -5.15 17.46 12.83
N THR A 26 -5.04 18.76 13.17
CA THR A 26 -4.43 19.75 12.25
C THR A 26 -2.91 19.59 12.06
N LEU A 27 -2.24 18.83 12.91
CA LEU A 27 -0.80 18.51 12.73
C LEU A 27 -0.57 17.35 11.73
N PHE A 28 -1.62 16.66 11.28
CA PHE A 28 -1.52 15.55 10.33
C PHE A 28 -2.04 15.88 8.93
N ALA A 29 -2.83 16.95 8.76
CA ALA A 29 -3.33 17.42 7.47
C ALA A 29 -2.27 18.28 6.73
N ASP A 30 -1.17 17.66 6.34
CA ASP A 30 -0.36 18.18 5.24
C ASP A 30 -0.98 17.62 3.95
N ASP A 31 -1.28 18.49 2.99
CA ASP A 31 -2.05 18.29 1.75
C ASP A 31 -1.64 16.99 1.02
N THR A 32 -2.17 15.82 1.41
CA THR A 32 -1.79 14.58 0.74
C THR A 32 -2.62 14.41 -0.52
N LYS A 33 -1.95 14.01 -1.60
CA LYS A 33 -2.52 13.69 -2.92
C LYS A 33 -3.72 12.73 -2.86
N TYR A 34 -3.92 12.02 -1.74
CA TYR A 34 -4.88 10.93 -1.58
C TYR A 34 -6.06 11.29 -0.66
N ASP A 35 -6.13 12.51 -0.12
CA ASP A 35 -7.14 12.94 0.87
C ASP A 35 -8.44 13.53 0.27
N SER A 36 -8.80 13.17 -0.96
CA SER A 36 -9.99 13.73 -1.63
C SER A 36 -11.31 13.49 -0.87
N PHE A 37 -11.34 12.50 0.04
CA PHE A 37 -12.49 12.22 0.90
C PHE A 37 -12.81 13.35 1.89
N LEU A 38 -11.87 14.24 2.20
CA LEU A 38 -12.11 15.38 3.09
C LEU A 38 -13.09 16.42 2.49
N GLU A 39 -13.25 16.41 1.17
CA GLU A 39 -14.16 17.30 0.45
C GLU A 39 -15.60 16.76 0.39
N GLU A 40 -15.79 15.50 0.80
CA GLU A 40 -17.09 14.86 0.72
C GLU A 40 -18.02 15.33 1.84
N SER A 41 -19.33 15.17 1.64
CA SER A 41 -20.34 15.54 2.65
C SER A 41 -21.17 14.34 3.11
N SER A 42 -21.09 13.22 2.39
CA SER A 42 -21.79 11.99 2.72
C SER A 42 -20.79 10.90 3.12
N PHE A 43 -21.16 10.08 4.09
CA PHE A 43 -20.34 8.94 4.53
C PHE A 43 -19.96 8.04 3.34
N TYR A 44 -20.92 7.67 2.49
CA TYR A 44 -20.67 6.77 1.38
C TYR A 44 -19.75 7.38 0.30
N SER A 45 -19.86 8.68 0.04
CA SER A 45 -18.94 9.35 -0.87
C SER A 45 -17.52 9.39 -0.30
N ALA A 46 -17.39 9.74 0.99
CA ALA A 46 -16.11 9.76 1.68
C ALA A 46 -15.44 8.39 1.72
N GLN A 47 -16.23 7.33 2.00
CA GLN A 47 -15.78 5.94 1.94
C GLN A 47 -15.22 5.58 0.55
N SER A 48 -15.97 5.90 -0.51
CA SER A 48 -15.53 5.64 -1.87
C SER A 48 -14.25 6.40 -2.22
N ALA A 49 -14.16 7.67 -1.84
CA ALA A 49 -12.99 8.51 -2.09
C ALA A 49 -11.75 8.00 -1.31
N TYR A 50 -11.91 7.60 -0.06
CA TYR A 50 -10.84 6.98 0.74
C TYR A 50 -10.31 5.70 0.11
N HIS A 51 -11.19 4.78 -0.31
CA HIS A 51 -10.76 3.55 -0.97
C HIS A 51 -10.05 3.83 -2.31
N SER A 52 -10.49 4.85 -3.05
CA SER A 52 -9.79 5.31 -4.25
C SER A 52 -8.39 5.82 -3.92
N GLY A 53 -8.26 6.70 -2.93
CA GLY A 53 -6.98 7.24 -2.49
C GLY A 53 -6.01 6.15 -2.03
N MET A 54 -6.50 5.16 -1.29
CA MET A 54 -5.70 4.00 -0.87
C MET A 54 -5.23 3.16 -2.06
N ASN A 55 -6.11 2.90 -3.04
CA ASN A 55 -5.73 2.20 -4.26
C ASN A 55 -4.67 2.98 -5.06
N ASP A 56 -4.84 4.28 -5.18
CA ASP A 56 -3.89 5.15 -5.88
C ASP A 56 -2.52 5.15 -5.20
N LEU A 57 -2.47 5.21 -3.86
CA LEU A 57 -1.24 5.06 -3.09
C LEU A 57 -0.53 3.75 -3.41
N PHE A 58 -1.21 2.60 -3.29
CA PHE A 58 -0.56 1.30 -3.53
C PHE A 58 -0.15 1.11 -4.99
N ASN A 59 -0.98 1.55 -5.95
CA ASN A 59 -0.66 1.47 -7.37
C ASN A 59 0.57 2.32 -7.73
N ASP A 60 0.69 3.53 -7.18
CA ASP A 60 1.86 4.40 -7.34
C ASP A 60 3.13 3.69 -6.82
N LYS A 61 3.08 3.12 -5.61
CA LYS A 61 4.23 2.44 -5.01
C LYS A 61 4.59 1.15 -5.75
N ILE A 62 3.62 0.39 -6.25
CA ILE A 62 3.87 -0.80 -7.09
C ILE A 62 4.57 -0.39 -8.39
N SER A 63 4.08 0.66 -9.05
CA SER A 63 4.70 1.19 -10.27
C SER A 63 6.17 1.57 -10.03
N LYS A 64 6.47 2.25 -8.91
CA LYS A 64 7.84 2.59 -8.52
C LYS A 64 8.70 1.36 -8.22
N VAL A 65 8.17 0.33 -7.56
CA VAL A 65 8.88 -0.96 -7.34
C VAL A 65 9.27 -1.57 -8.68
N THR A 66 8.33 -1.68 -9.62
CA THR A 66 8.60 -2.28 -10.93
C THR A 66 9.67 -1.49 -11.68
N THR A 67 9.59 -0.16 -11.68
CA THR A 67 10.59 0.73 -12.29
C THR A 67 11.99 0.54 -11.70
N ILE A 68 12.10 0.44 -10.36
CA ILE A 68 13.38 0.23 -9.68
C ILE A 68 13.98 -1.14 -10.06
N VAL A 69 13.17 -2.18 -10.12
CA VAL A 69 13.63 -3.55 -10.40
C VAL A 69 13.98 -3.72 -11.89
N ASP A 70 13.20 -3.12 -12.79
CA ASP A 70 13.46 -3.17 -14.23
C ASP A 70 14.64 -2.27 -14.65
N GLY A 71 15.00 -1.28 -13.81
CA GLY A 71 16.13 -0.38 -14.02
C GLY A 71 17.53 -1.03 -13.92
N GLY A 72 17.63 -2.30 -13.51
CA GLY A 72 18.86 -3.09 -13.56
C GLY A 72 19.42 -3.54 -12.22
N ASP A 73 20.68 -4.00 -12.24
CA ASP A 73 21.34 -4.61 -11.09
C ASP A 73 21.56 -3.58 -9.97
N GLY A 74 21.11 -3.92 -8.76
CA GLY A 74 21.29 -3.08 -7.58
C GLY A 74 20.01 -2.60 -6.90
N PHE A 75 18.84 -3.16 -7.23
CA PHE A 75 17.58 -2.82 -6.54
C PHE A 75 17.67 -2.98 -5.01
N LEU A 76 18.41 -3.98 -4.50
CA LEU A 76 18.66 -4.15 -3.06
C LEU A 76 19.52 -3.04 -2.46
N ALA A 77 20.37 -2.39 -3.27
CA ALA A 77 21.18 -1.24 -2.86
C ALA A 77 20.44 0.09 -3.09
N ASN A 78 19.26 0.08 -3.73
CA ASN A 78 18.49 1.28 -3.96
C ASN A 78 17.97 1.82 -2.60
N LYS A 79 18.32 3.08 -2.31
CA LYS A 79 17.92 3.77 -1.08
C LYS A 79 16.39 3.87 -0.90
N ASN A 80 15.65 3.86 -2.01
CA ASN A 80 14.19 3.94 -2.02
C ASN A 80 13.56 2.55 -1.82
N PHE A 81 14.29 1.47 -2.02
CA PHE A 81 13.78 0.10 -1.83
C PHE A 81 13.81 -0.34 -0.37
N ASN A 82 14.70 0.26 0.42
CA ASN A 82 14.90 -0.05 1.83
C ASN A 82 14.36 1.08 2.72
N ALA A 83 13.93 0.71 3.92
CA ALA A 83 13.48 1.68 4.89
C ALA A 83 14.66 2.55 5.38
N PRO A 84 14.49 3.88 5.49
CA PRO A 84 15.50 4.74 6.09
C PRO A 84 15.74 4.37 7.56
N GLY A 85 16.95 4.64 8.05
CA GLY A 85 17.30 4.41 9.46
C GLY A 85 16.50 5.31 10.42
N GLY A 86 15.96 4.70 11.47
CA GLY A 86 15.23 5.42 12.52
C GLY A 86 13.93 6.05 12.05
N THR A 87 13.30 5.51 11.01
CA THR A 87 11.96 5.91 10.58
C THR A 87 10.93 5.50 11.63
N ASP A 88 10.14 6.47 12.06
CA ASP A 88 9.01 6.31 12.98
C ASP A 88 7.79 7.10 12.49
N ASN A 89 6.68 7.01 13.21
CA ASN A 89 5.43 7.69 12.86
C ASN A 89 5.50 9.23 12.83
N LYS A 90 6.56 9.86 13.36
CA LYS A 90 6.69 11.33 13.36
C LYS A 90 7.59 11.83 12.25
N SER A 91 8.59 11.03 11.89
CA SER A 91 9.65 11.40 10.95
C SER A 91 9.47 10.79 9.56
N TYR A 92 8.51 9.90 9.36
CA TYR A 92 8.42 9.13 8.11
C TYR A 92 8.18 10.00 6.88
N LYS A 93 7.37 11.06 6.95
CA LYS A 93 7.15 11.97 5.80
C LYS A 93 8.48 12.54 5.28
N GLU A 94 9.33 13.04 6.18
CA GLU A 94 10.65 13.58 5.83
C GLU A 94 11.62 12.49 5.38
N LYS A 95 11.66 11.35 6.08
CA LYS A 95 12.69 10.32 5.86
C LYS A 95 12.40 9.41 4.69
N CYS A 96 11.15 9.01 4.53
CA CYS A 96 10.73 8.15 3.43
C CYS A 96 10.71 8.97 2.14
N GLY A 97 10.06 10.14 2.16
CA GLY A 97 9.72 10.87 0.95
C GLY A 97 8.85 10.04 -0.01
N ASP A 98 8.46 10.67 -1.11
CA ASP A 98 7.45 10.08 -2.02
C ASP A 98 7.95 8.87 -2.80
N GLU A 99 9.26 8.80 -3.02
CA GLU A 99 9.90 7.78 -3.85
C GLU A 99 10.17 6.47 -3.11
N ASN A 100 10.09 6.44 -1.78
CA ASN A 100 10.39 5.23 -1.02
C ASN A 100 9.25 4.21 -1.13
N VAL A 101 9.65 2.98 -1.45
CA VAL A 101 8.82 1.80 -1.68
C VAL A 101 9.12 0.69 -0.68
N SER A 102 9.79 1.01 0.44
CA SER A 102 9.93 0.05 1.52
C SER A 102 8.57 -0.19 2.18
N THR A 103 8.34 -1.44 2.57
CA THR A 103 7.10 -1.85 3.24
C THR A 103 6.79 -0.99 4.47
N LEU A 104 7.81 -0.59 5.24
CA LEU A 104 7.63 0.29 6.39
C LEU A 104 7.09 1.68 5.97
N CYS A 105 7.71 2.32 4.97
CA CYS A 105 7.29 3.65 4.53
C CYS A 105 5.88 3.62 3.94
N VAL A 106 5.58 2.63 3.11
CA VAL A 106 4.24 2.45 2.52
C VAL A 106 3.19 2.17 3.61
N ALA A 107 3.52 1.34 4.61
CA ALA A 107 2.61 1.06 5.72
C ALA A 107 2.33 2.30 6.58
N LEU A 108 3.35 3.13 6.84
CA LEU A 108 3.17 4.36 7.62
C LEU A 108 2.36 5.42 6.84
N GLU A 109 2.58 5.54 5.53
CA GLU A 109 1.80 6.42 4.67
C GLU A 109 0.32 5.97 4.56
N ALA A 110 0.09 4.67 4.35
CA ALA A 110 -1.26 4.10 4.36
C ALA A 110 -1.95 4.24 5.73
N MET A 111 -1.20 4.08 6.81
CA MET A 111 -1.72 4.26 8.17
C MET A 111 -2.11 5.72 8.44
N ASP A 112 -1.34 6.70 7.97
CA ASP A 112 -1.68 8.13 8.09
C ASP A 112 -3.01 8.42 7.37
N LEU A 113 -3.13 7.95 6.12
CA LEU A 113 -4.37 8.07 5.33
C LEU A 113 -5.57 7.43 6.04
N TYR A 114 -5.38 6.23 6.61
CA TYR A 114 -6.41 5.55 7.41
C TYR A 114 -6.79 6.32 8.67
N LEU A 115 -5.82 6.89 9.40
CA LEU A 115 -6.09 7.65 10.62
C LEU A 115 -6.81 8.97 10.34
N VAL A 116 -6.45 9.65 9.25
CA VAL A 116 -7.15 10.86 8.78
C VAL A 116 -8.59 10.52 8.40
N TYR A 117 -8.79 9.44 7.64
CA TYR A 117 -10.13 8.95 7.28
C TYR A 117 -10.96 8.56 8.50
N LEU A 118 -10.37 7.83 9.45
CA LEU A 118 -11.05 7.45 10.69
C LEU A 118 -11.51 8.67 11.48
N GLY A 119 -10.63 9.66 11.68
CA GLY A 119 -11.00 10.91 12.34
C GLY A 119 -12.12 11.67 11.61
N TYR A 120 -12.12 11.62 10.28
CA TYR A 120 -13.15 12.24 9.45
C TYR A 120 -14.52 11.56 9.62
N ILE A 121 -14.59 10.23 9.53
CA ILE A 121 -15.88 9.51 9.70
C ILE A 121 -16.36 9.50 11.16
N GLU A 122 -15.46 9.55 12.15
CA GLU A 122 -15.81 9.78 13.56
C GLU A 122 -16.47 11.15 13.74
N GLY A 123 -16.05 12.16 12.98
CA GLY A 123 -16.70 13.48 12.95
C GLY A 123 -18.14 13.43 12.39
N MET A 124 -18.47 12.44 11.57
CA MET A 124 -19.84 12.19 11.09
C MET A 124 -20.67 11.39 12.10
N TYR A 125 -20.03 10.71 13.05
CA TYR A 125 -20.70 9.87 14.02
C TYR A 125 -21.60 10.69 14.96
N GLY A 126 -22.86 10.28 15.09
CA GLY A 126 -23.83 10.96 15.94
C GLY A 126 -24.44 12.24 15.36
N ALA A 127 -24.03 12.70 14.18
CA ALA A 127 -24.71 13.78 13.47
C ALA A 127 -26.11 13.34 13.04
N ILE A 128 -27.16 14.09 13.40
CA ILE A 128 -28.52 13.74 12.94
C ILE A 128 -28.61 14.00 11.44
N GLU A 129 -28.98 12.97 10.67
CA GLU A 129 -29.22 13.15 9.24
C GLU A 129 -30.47 13.99 8.99
N ASP A 130 -30.37 14.88 8.00
CA ASP A 130 -31.53 15.62 7.52
C ASP A 130 -32.53 14.67 6.85
N ALA A 131 -33.77 14.67 7.35
CA ALA A 131 -34.82 13.82 6.84
C ALA A 131 -36.22 14.45 7.09
N PRO A 132 -37.22 14.11 6.25
CA PRO A 132 -38.58 14.64 6.37
C PRO A 132 -39.28 14.37 7.72
N THR A 133 -38.87 13.30 8.42
CA THR A 133 -39.47 12.91 9.71
C THR A 133 -38.38 12.55 10.72
N ILE A 134 -38.70 12.70 12.01
CA ILE A 134 -37.80 12.31 13.12
C ILE A 134 -37.49 10.81 13.08
N GLU A 135 -38.48 9.97 12.77
CA GLU A 135 -38.30 8.52 12.65
C GLU A 135 -37.33 8.17 11.51
N GLU A 136 -37.46 8.83 10.36
CA GLU A 136 -36.54 8.64 9.25
C GLU A 136 -35.13 9.15 9.55
N ALA A 137 -35.02 10.31 10.22
CA ALA A 137 -33.74 10.87 10.65
C ALA A 137 -33.02 9.93 11.62
N LEU A 138 -33.72 9.40 12.61
CA LEU A 138 -33.18 8.41 13.56
C LEU A 138 -32.76 7.13 12.84
N ARG A 139 -33.62 6.59 11.97
CA ARG A 139 -33.32 5.37 11.21
C ARG A 139 -32.06 5.53 10.35
N LYS A 140 -31.95 6.64 9.59
CA LYS A 140 -30.78 6.93 8.75
C LYS A 140 -29.52 7.14 9.59
N THR A 141 -29.63 7.86 10.70
CA THR A 141 -28.52 8.10 11.63
C THR A 141 -28.00 6.78 12.22
N THR A 142 -28.88 5.88 12.68
CA THR A 142 -28.49 4.55 13.18
C THR A 142 -27.81 3.75 12.08
N GLN A 143 -28.40 3.68 10.88
CA GLN A 143 -27.80 2.95 9.76
C GLN A 143 -26.41 3.46 9.38
N ARG A 144 -26.21 4.79 9.35
CA ARG A 144 -24.91 5.37 9.07
C ARG A 144 -23.91 5.07 10.18
N ASN A 145 -24.31 5.18 11.45
CA ASN A 145 -23.40 4.89 12.57
C ASN A 145 -22.97 3.41 12.58
N ASP A 146 -23.91 2.48 12.36
CA ASP A 146 -23.60 1.04 12.21
C ASP A 146 -22.61 0.83 11.05
N ALA A 147 -22.84 1.50 9.91
CA ALA A 147 -21.96 1.43 8.75
C ALA A 147 -20.56 2.02 9.00
N ILE A 148 -20.45 3.09 9.80
CA ILE A 148 -19.17 3.68 10.21
C ILE A 148 -18.37 2.69 11.08
N GLU A 149 -19.03 2.02 12.02
CA GLU A 149 -18.39 1.01 12.88
C GLU A 149 -17.88 -0.19 12.06
N ASP A 150 -18.73 -0.72 11.17
CA ASP A 150 -18.36 -1.80 10.27
C ASP A 150 -17.20 -1.40 9.34
N GLU A 151 -17.23 -0.17 8.81
CA GLU A 151 -16.19 0.35 7.94
C GLU A 151 -14.85 0.51 8.65
N ALA A 152 -14.82 1.06 9.87
CA ALA A 152 -13.58 1.22 10.62
C ALA A 152 -12.86 -0.11 10.85
N ASP A 153 -13.63 -1.17 11.16
CA ASP A 153 -13.12 -2.52 11.37
C ASP A 153 -12.67 -3.19 10.06
N ASN A 154 -13.44 -3.03 8.98
CA ASN A 154 -13.11 -3.58 7.67
C ASN A 154 -11.89 -2.90 7.07
N ALA A 155 -11.82 -1.56 7.11
CA ALA A 155 -10.70 -0.78 6.60
C ALA A 155 -9.37 -1.20 7.25
N ARG A 156 -9.35 -1.41 8.58
CA ARG A 156 -8.17 -1.93 9.28
C ARG A 156 -7.72 -3.28 8.74
N ARG A 157 -8.65 -4.24 8.62
CA ARG A 157 -8.35 -5.60 8.14
C ARG A 157 -7.84 -5.60 6.70
N VAL A 158 -8.49 -4.80 5.84
CA VAL A 158 -8.10 -4.64 4.44
C VAL A 158 -6.72 -4.00 4.35
N MET A 159 -6.44 -2.93 5.10
CA MET A 159 -5.13 -2.29 5.13
C MET A 159 -4.02 -3.28 5.52
N GLU A 160 -4.22 -4.06 6.59
CA GLU A 160 -3.25 -5.09 7.00
C GLU A 160 -3.01 -6.14 5.91
N ALA A 161 -4.07 -6.60 5.24
CA ALA A 161 -3.98 -7.56 4.15
C ALA A 161 -3.24 -6.96 2.93
N THR A 162 -3.54 -5.72 2.57
CA THR A 162 -2.92 -5.02 1.44
C THR A 162 -1.43 -4.75 1.69
N VAL A 163 -1.04 -4.33 2.89
CA VAL A 163 0.38 -4.15 3.26
C VAL A 163 1.15 -5.47 3.18
N LYS A 164 0.54 -6.59 3.62
CA LYS A 164 1.16 -7.92 3.48
C LYS A 164 1.32 -8.32 2.02
N ALA A 165 0.26 -8.18 1.21
CA ALA A 165 0.30 -8.48 -0.21
C ALA A 165 1.34 -7.61 -0.95
N TYR A 166 1.47 -6.34 -0.56
CA TYR A 166 2.49 -5.43 -1.07
C TYR A 166 3.91 -5.92 -0.74
N ASP A 167 4.18 -6.32 0.50
CA ASP A 167 5.50 -6.85 0.90
C ASP A 167 5.85 -8.13 0.14
N GLU A 168 4.89 -9.04 0.02
CA GLU A 168 5.04 -10.26 -0.78
C GLU A 168 5.36 -9.94 -2.24
N PHE A 169 4.62 -9.02 -2.86
CA PHE A 169 4.88 -8.57 -4.22
C PHE A 169 6.30 -7.98 -4.35
N ARG A 170 6.66 -7.05 -3.46
CA ARG A 170 7.98 -6.38 -3.45
C ARG A 170 9.13 -7.38 -3.35
N MET A 171 8.97 -8.45 -2.57
CA MET A 171 9.95 -9.53 -2.45
C MET A 171 9.96 -10.51 -3.63
N ALA A 172 8.79 -10.89 -4.13
CA ALA A 172 8.64 -11.92 -5.16
C ALA A 172 8.97 -11.40 -6.58
N TYR A 173 8.65 -10.14 -6.88
CA TYR A 173 8.86 -9.55 -8.20
C TYR A 173 10.32 -9.66 -8.70
N PRO A 174 11.36 -9.28 -7.94
CA PRO A 174 12.75 -9.45 -8.41
C PRO A 174 13.14 -10.92 -8.62
N VAL A 175 12.59 -11.85 -7.84
CA VAL A 175 12.80 -13.29 -8.03
C VAL A 175 12.16 -13.76 -9.34
N HIS A 176 10.94 -13.28 -9.62
CA HIS A 176 10.24 -13.57 -10.88
C HIS A 176 11.05 -13.10 -12.10
N LYS A 177 11.65 -11.91 -12.05
CA LYS A 177 12.52 -11.40 -13.13
C LYS A 177 13.72 -12.31 -13.39
N LYS A 178 14.37 -12.82 -12.34
CA LYS A 178 15.49 -13.78 -12.47
C LYS A 178 15.03 -15.10 -13.09
N PHE A 179 13.84 -15.58 -12.75
CA PHE A 179 13.28 -16.77 -13.39
C PHE A 179 12.98 -16.53 -14.87
N GLU A 180 12.40 -15.39 -15.21
CA GLU A 180 12.14 -15.00 -16.60
C GLU A 180 13.42 -15.02 -17.44
N GLU A 181 14.50 -14.44 -16.92
CA GLU A 181 15.82 -14.45 -17.56
C GLU A 181 16.38 -15.86 -17.70
N THR A 182 16.31 -16.67 -16.64
CA THR A 182 16.79 -18.06 -16.63
C THR A 182 16.06 -18.88 -17.70
N ILE A 183 14.74 -18.75 -17.79
CA ILE A 183 13.92 -19.44 -18.80
C ILE A 183 14.37 -19.02 -20.21
N LYS A 184 14.53 -17.72 -20.47
CA LYS A 184 15.02 -17.21 -21.77
C LYS A 184 16.38 -17.82 -22.13
N ASN A 185 17.30 -17.91 -21.18
CA ASN A 185 18.63 -18.49 -21.40
C ASN A 185 18.57 -20.00 -21.67
N LEU A 186 17.74 -20.75 -20.92
CA LEU A 186 17.50 -22.17 -21.17
C LEU A 186 16.86 -22.42 -22.54
N THR A 187 15.93 -21.56 -22.96
CA THR A 187 15.33 -21.63 -24.30
C THR A 187 16.38 -21.41 -25.39
N LYS A 188 17.27 -20.41 -25.24
CA LYS A 188 18.38 -20.20 -26.17
C LYS A 188 19.32 -21.41 -26.24
N TYR A 189 19.69 -21.96 -25.08
CA TYR A 189 20.53 -23.15 -25.01
C TYR A 189 19.90 -24.36 -25.69
N LYS A 190 18.60 -24.60 -25.46
CA LYS A 190 17.82 -25.66 -26.13
C LYS A 190 17.84 -25.51 -27.66
N LEU A 191 17.72 -24.28 -28.17
CA LEU A 191 17.78 -24.02 -29.61
C LEU A 191 19.18 -24.33 -30.16
N LEU A 192 20.25 -23.90 -29.49
CA LEU A 192 21.62 -24.22 -29.88
C LEU A 192 21.89 -25.74 -29.87
N LEU A 193 21.39 -26.46 -28.86
CA LEU A 193 21.49 -27.92 -28.81
C LEU A 193 20.76 -28.59 -29.98
N LYS A 194 19.61 -28.04 -30.39
CA LYS A 194 18.89 -28.51 -31.57
C LYS A 194 19.74 -28.34 -32.83
N ASP A 195 20.41 -27.21 -32.98
CA ASP A 195 21.28 -26.94 -34.13
C ASP A 195 22.48 -27.90 -34.15
N VAL A 196 23.16 -28.08 -33.01
CA VAL A 196 24.26 -29.06 -32.87
C VAL A 196 23.78 -30.48 -33.21
N ARG A 197 22.59 -30.87 -32.72
CA ARG A 197 22.01 -32.18 -33.04
C ARG A 197 21.74 -32.34 -34.54
N ASN A 198 21.23 -31.31 -35.20
CA ASN A 198 20.98 -31.35 -36.64
C ASN A 198 22.29 -31.50 -37.42
N GLU A 199 23.34 -30.76 -37.06
CA GLU A 199 24.68 -30.94 -37.66
C GLU A 199 25.24 -32.34 -37.40
N ALA A 200 25.15 -32.82 -36.16
CA ALA A 200 25.59 -34.17 -35.78
C ALA A 200 24.86 -35.28 -36.57
N SER A 201 23.59 -35.08 -36.92
CA SER A 201 22.83 -36.05 -37.72
C SER A 201 23.28 -36.20 -39.17
N HIS A 202 24.11 -35.28 -39.68
CA HIS A 202 24.74 -35.42 -40.99
C HIS A 202 26.00 -36.30 -40.95
N PHE A 203 26.54 -36.58 -39.75
CA PHE A 203 27.63 -37.54 -39.62
C PHE A 203 27.08 -38.95 -39.74
N PRO A 204 27.79 -39.86 -40.45
CA PRO A 204 27.35 -41.24 -40.59
C PRO A 204 27.21 -41.92 -39.22
N GLU A 205 26.13 -42.68 -39.03
CA GLU A 205 25.79 -43.37 -37.76
C GLU A 205 26.85 -44.40 -37.31
N GLU A 206 27.74 -44.80 -38.22
CA GLU A 206 28.87 -45.67 -37.90
C GLU A 206 29.98 -44.82 -37.29
N PHE A 207 30.03 -44.80 -35.95
CA PHE A 207 31.25 -44.46 -35.22
C PHE A 207 32.32 -45.44 -35.72
N ILE A 208 33.24 -44.97 -36.58
CA ILE A 208 34.42 -45.75 -36.95
C ILE A 208 35.23 -45.90 -35.67
N ASP A 209 35.07 -47.04 -34.99
CA ASP A 209 35.83 -47.38 -33.80
C ASP A 209 37.31 -47.35 -34.19
N THR A 210 38.03 -46.33 -33.72
CA THR A 210 39.44 -46.12 -34.05
C THR A 210 40.35 -47.11 -33.33
N THR A 211 39.81 -48.20 -32.79
CA THR A 211 40.57 -49.43 -32.56
C THR A 211 41.00 -50.09 -33.87
N SER A 212 41.64 -49.33 -34.77
CA SER A 212 42.59 -49.92 -35.70
C SER A 212 43.75 -50.43 -34.86
N LYS A 213 43.96 -51.74 -34.82
CA LYS A 213 45.12 -52.35 -34.16
C LYS A 213 46.42 -52.13 -34.94
N ASP A 214 46.33 -51.56 -36.14
CA ASP A 214 47.47 -51.37 -37.03
C ASP A 214 47.71 -49.88 -37.25
N CYS A 215 48.84 -49.40 -36.72
CA CYS A 215 49.52 -48.21 -37.22
C CYS A 215 50.58 -48.71 -38.22
N GLU A 216 50.38 -48.43 -39.51
CA GLU A 216 51.45 -48.50 -40.52
C GLU A 216 52.15 -47.14 -40.67
#